data_AF-A0A9D4M3H2-F1
#
_entry.id   AF-A0A9D4M3H2-F1
#
_cell.length_a   1.000
_cell.length_b   1.000
_cell.length_c   1.000
_cell.angle_alpha   90.00
_cell.angle_beta   90.00
_cell.angle_gamma   90.00
#
_symmetry.space_group_name_H-M   'P 1'
#
loop_
_entity.id
_entity.type
_entity.pdbx_description
1 polymer ?
#
loop_
_entity_poly.entity_id
_entity_poly.type
_entity_poly.pdbx_seq_one_letter_code
_entity_poly.pdbx_strand_id
1 'polypeptide(L)'
;MSIVSEVYARFADVSVTSIVNNNGTRDNETVFTIQIPLSAFISNFTMTINGVENEGRVMEKYQAEKLYDDARNRNETAGHVSQDLNPRKRRLDVDTFSVRTNVQARSSVLFVLQYQELLERRNGQYKQMINIQPNQIVPNLTMMCSYHEPQGFDTFQVQTPKGLSDSVNSNISNFVSIKTETPETRVVKFKPSVDLQTSFDPRLGIHGDVIVFL
;
A
#
# COMPACT_ATOMS: atom_id res chain seq x y z
N MET A 1 -2.55 -8.88 -1.69
CA MET A 1 -2.10 -7.48 -1.73
C MET A 1 -0.67 -7.47 -2.20
N SER A 2 -0.39 -6.75 -3.28
CA SER A 2 0.95 -6.61 -3.84
C SER A 2 1.31 -5.15 -3.95
N ILE A 3 2.52 -4.79 -3.56
CA ILE A 3 3.10 -3.46 -3.72
C ILE A 3 4.32 -3.60 -4.61
N VAL A 4 4.41 -2.78 -5.64
CA VAL A 4 5.60 -2.66 -6.49
C VAL A 4 6.06 -1.22 -6.44
N SER A 5 7.33 -0.99 -6.17
CA SER A 5 7.95 0.32 -6.26
C SER A 5 9.14 0.25 -7.20
N GLU A 6 9.23 1.21 -8.11
CA GLU A 6 10.40 1.39 -8.97
C GLU A 6 10.98 2.76 -8.69
N VAL A 7 12.19 2.80 -8.15
CA VAL A 7 12.90 4.04 -7.84
C VAL A 7 14.01 4.23 -8.85
N TYR A 8 13.95 5.34 -9.58
CA TYR A 8 15.00 5.77 -10.49
C TYR A 8 15.46 7.18 -10.08
N ALA A 9 16.73 7.32 -9.72
CA ALA A 9 17.33 8.59 -9.32
C ALA A 9 16.43 9.37 -8.33
N ARG A 10 16.06 8.72 -7.22
CA ARG A 10 15.20 9.23 -6.12
C ARG A 10 13.74 9.49 -6.48
N PHE A 11 13.33 9.29 -7.72
CA PHE A 11 11.92 9.35 -8.08
C PHE A 11 11.33 7.95 -8.00
N ALA A 12 10.26 7.79 -7.23
CA ALA A 12 9.61 6.50 -7.01
C ALA A 12 8.24 6.46 -7.67
N ASP A 13 8.03 5.45 -8.52
CA ASP A 13 6.74 5.05 -9.05
C ASP A 13 6.23 3.85 -8.24
N VAL A 14 5.10 4.00 -7.56
CA VAL A 14 4.54 2.96 -6.68
C VAL A 14 3.16 2.53 -7.16
N SER A 15 2.97 1.22 -7.26
CA SER A 15 1.71 0.57 -7.59
C SER A 15 1.29 -0.37 -6.46
N VAL A 16 0.06 -0.19 -5.97
CA VAL A 16 -0.55 -1.03 -4.95
C VAL A 16 -1.76 -1.73 -5.54
N THR A 17 -1.71 -3.06 -5.55
CA THR A 17 -2.76 -3.94 -6.05
C THR A 17 -3.38 -4.73 -4.91
N SER A 18 -4.70 -4.65 -4.74
CA SER A 18 -5.43 -5.42 -3.73
C SER A 18 -6.66 -6.08 -4.32
N ILE A 19 -6.85 -7.37 -4.04
CA ILE A 19 -8.03 -8.12 -4.43
C ILE A 19 -8.77 -8.49 -3.16
N VAL A 20 -10.05 -8.15 -3.10
CA VAL A 20 -10.95 -8.54 -2.01
C VAL A 20 -12.00 -9.48 -2.58
N ASN A 21 -12.11 -10.67 -1.98
CA ASN A 21 -13.08 -11.68 -2.38
C ASN A 21 -14.22 -11.74 -1.36
N ASN A 22 -15.46 -11.54 -1.81
CA ASN A 22 -16.64 -11.83 -1.00
C ASN A 22 -17.15 -13.25 -1.30
N ASN A 23 -16.65 -14.22 -0.54
CA ASN A 23 -17.09 -15.61 -0.63
C ASN A 23 -18.44 -15.87 0.06
N GLY A 24 -19.05 -14.85 0.67
CA GLY A 24 -20.33 -14.95 1.36
C GLY A 24 -21.52 -15.09 0.41
N THR A 25 -22.68 -15.39 0.99
CA THR A 25 -23.97 -15.44 0.27
C THR A 25 -24.73 -14.11 0.33
N ARG A 26 -24.13 -13.08 0.93
CA ARG A 26 -24.68 -11.73 1.04
C ARG A 26 -23.65 -10.72 0.56
N ASP A 27 -24.15 -9.59 0.11
CA ASP A 27 -23.32 -8.43 -0.19
C ASP A 27 -22.61 -7.97 1.08
N ASN A 28 -21.35 -7.57 0.93
CA ASN A 28 -20.52 -7.12 2.03
C ASN A 28 -19.78 -5.86 1.62
N GLU A 29 -19.83 -4.86 2.49
CA GLU A 29 -19.02 -3.66 2.34
C GLU A 29 -17.55 -3.96 2.66
N THR A 30 -16.65 -3.43 1.84
CA THR A 30 -15.21 -3.46 2.09
C THR A 30 -14.62 -2.06 1.98
N VAL A 31 -13.49 -1.87 2.65
CA VAL A 31 -12.74 -0.62 2.63
C VAL A 31 -11.31 -0.90 2.20
N PHE A 32 -10.92 -0.38 1.04
CA PHE A 32 -9.53 -0.29 0.64
C PHE A 32 -8.91 0.92 1.33
N THR A 33 -7.83 0.75 2.09
CA THR A 33 -7.15 1.87 2.77
C THR A 33 -5.64 1.70 2.68
N ILE A 34 -4.93 2.75 2.27
CA ILE A 34 -3.48 2.80 2.16
C ILE A 34 -2.99 4.13 2.73
N GLN A 35 -1.93 4.10 3.54
CA GLN A 35 -1.20 5.32 3.88
C GLN A 35 -0.13 5.56 2.83
N ILE A 36 -0.12 6.78 2.29
CA ILE A 36 0.87 7.24 1.31
C ILE A 36 1.67 8.41 1.90
N PRO A 37 2.90 8.66 1.44
CA PRO A 37 3.65 9.85 1.81
C PRO A 37 2.86 11.13 1.51
N LEU A 38 2.94 12.14 2.37
CA LEU A 38 2.22 13.41 2.16
C LEU A 38 2.71 14.16 0.90
N SER A 39 3.97 13.95 0.51
CA SER A 39 4.56 14.49 -0.72
C SER A 39 4.19 13.69 -1.97
N ALA A 40 3.51 12.56 -1.83
CA ALA A 40 3.16 11.71 -2.96
C ALA A 40 2.00 12.30 -3.76
N PHE A 41 2.08 12.17 -5.08
CA PHE A 41 1.02 12.49 -6.01
C PHE A 41 0.35 11.20 -6.49
N ILE A 42 -0.97 11.08 -6.31
CA ILE A 42 -1.73 9.94 -6.85
C ILE A 42 -1.91 10.15 -8.36
N SER A 43 -1.30 9.29 -9.17
CA SER A 43 -1.36 9.36 -10.62
C SER A 43 -2.55 8.58 -11.20
N ASN A 44 -3.01 7.53 -10.52
CA ASN A 44 -4.14 6.72 -10.97
C ASN A 44 -4.80 5.95 -9.82
N PHE A 45 -6.11 5.72 -9.94
CA PHE A 45 -6.81 4.74 -9.12
C PHE A 45 -7.90 4.05 -9.95
N THR A 46 -7.89 2.72 -9.99
CA THR A 46 -8.91 1.93 -10.68
C THR A 46 -9.52 0.89 -9.76
N MET A 47 -10.83 0.65 -9.96
CA MET A 47 -11.59 -0.37 -9.26
C MET A 47 -12.32 -1.24 -10.27
N THR A 48 -11.96 -2.51 -10.35
CA THR A 48 -12.61 -3.48 -11.24
C THR A 48 -13.54 -4.39 -10.44
N ILE A 49 -14.83 -4.32 -10.72
CA ILE A 49 -15.87 -5.18 -10.11
C ILE A 49 -16.47 -6.04 -11.22
N ASN A 50 -16.47 -7.37 -11.05
CA ASN A 50 -17.01 -8.31 -12.05
C ASN A 50 -16.45 -8.10 -13.47
N GLY A 51 -15.17 -7.70 -13.60
CA GLY A 51 -14.52 -7.44 -14.90
C GLY A 51 -14.85 -6.08 -15.53
N VAL A 52 -15.71 -5.28 -14.90
CA VAL A 52 -15.98 -3.90 -15.32
C VAL A 52 -15.05 -2.97 -14.55
N GLU A 53 -14.12 -2.35 -15.26
CA GLU A 53 -13.24 -1.33 -14.71
C GLU A 53 -14.01 -0.02 -14.56
N ASN A 54 -14.02 0.50 -13.34
CA ASN A 54 -14.47 1.84 -13.03
C ASN A 54 -13.20 2.64 -12.73
N GLU A 55 -12.83 3.53 -13.64
CA GLU A 55 -11.78 4.51 -13.35
C GLU A 55 -12.29 5.42 -12.24
N GLY A 56 -11.67 5.31 -11.06
CA GLY A 56 -11.94 6.23 -9.97
C GLY A 56 -11.22 7.52 -10.29
N ARG A 57 -11.92 8.47 -10.89
CA ARG A 57 -11.37 9.82 -11.12
C ARG A 57 -10.97 10.40 -9.76
N VAL A 58 -9.67 10.55 -9.51
CA VAL A 58 -9.15 11.15 -8.29
C VAL A 58 -9.53 12.63 -8.34
N MET A 59 -10.53 13.00 -7.55
CA MET A 59 -11.12 14.33 -7.51
C MET A 59 -10.92 14.94 -6.12
N GLU A 60 -10.93 16.27 -6.03
CA GLU A 60 -10.87 16.97 -4.74
C GLU A 60 -11.98 16.49 -3.79
N LYS A 61 -11.64 16.37 -2.49
CA LYS A 61 -12.47 15.81 -1.41
C LYS A 61 -13.95 16.20 -1.45
N TYR A 62 -14.23 17.48 -1.64
CA TYR A 62 -15.61 18.00 -1.66
C TYR A 62 -16.42 17.51 -2.87
N GLN A 63 -15.77 17.36 -4.02
CA GLN A 63 -16.40 16.87 -5.24
C GLN A 63 -16.63 15.36 -5.18
N ALA A 64 -15.69 14.62 -4.56
CA ALA A 64 -15.82 13.18 -4.32
C ALA A 64 -16.91 12.84 -3.29
N GLU A 65 -17.02 13.61 -2.20
CA GLU A 65 -18.09 13.48 -1.19
C GLU A 65 -19.49 13.64 -1.80
N LYS A 66 -19.68 14.69 -2.60
CA LYS A 66 -20.96 14.98 -3.24
C LYS A 66 -21.38 13.90 -4.24
N LEU A 67 -20.45 13.42 -5.06
CA LEU A 67 -20.68 12.33 -6.02
C LEU A 67 -21.00 11.00 -5.32
N TYR A 68 -20.33 10.70 -4.19
CA TYR A 68 -20.63 9.52 -3.38
C TYR A 68 -22.03 9.58 -2.79
N ASP A 69 -22.42 10.71 -2.19
CA ASP A 69 -23.76 10.89 -1.63
C ASP A 69 -24.83 10.80 -2.72
N ASP A 70 -24.59 11.40 -3.89
CA ASP A 70 -25.51 11.33 -5.03
C ASP A 70 -25.64 9.91 -5.62
N ALA A 71 -24.58 9.12 -5.62
CA ALA A 71 -24.59 7.73 -6.11
C ALA A 71 -25.16 6.76 -5.08
N ARG A 72 -24.90 6.97 -3.78
CA ARG A 72 -25.57 6.26 -2.68
C ARG A 72 -27.08 6.48 -2.71
N ASN A 73 -27.52 7.72 -2.95
CA ASN A 73 -28.94 8.05 -3.12
C ASN A 73 -29.56 7.37 -4.36
N ARG A 74 -28.75 6.95 -5.32
CA ARG A 74 -29.16 6.24 -6.55
C ARG A 74 -28.98 4.71 -6.48
N ASN A 75 -28.56 4.13 -5.34
CA ASN A 75 -28.17 2.72 -5.21
C ASN A 75 -27.07 2.28 -6.20
N GLU A 76 -26.24 3.22 -6.67
CA GLU A 76 -25.08 2.94 -7.52
C GLU A 76 -23.84 2.69 -6.66
N THR A 77 -22.95 1.80 -7.12
CA THR A 77 -21.69 1.52 -6.42
C THR A 77 -20.78 2.74 -6.53
N ALA A 78 -20.54 3.43 -5.40
CA ALA A 78 -19.71 4.63 -5.36
C ALA A 78 -18.47 4.40 -4.49
N GLY A 79 -17.29 4.73 -5.03
CA GLY A 79 -16.05 4.75 -4.27
C GLY A 79 -15.89 6.09 -3.55
N HIS A 80 -15.87 6.08 -2.21
CA HIS A 80 -15.60 7.30 -1.43
C HIS A 80 -14.10 7.49 -1.21
N VAL A 81 -13.45 8.42 -1.93
CA VAL A 81 -12.05 8.81 -1.67
C VAL A 81 -12.02 9.84 -0.55
N SER A 82 -11.55 9.47 0.64
CA SER A 82 -11.29 10.42 1.72
C SER A 82 -9.80 10.53 2.02
N GLN A 83 -9.29 11.77 2.01
CA GLN A 83 -8.08 12.17 2.72
C GLN A 83 -8.47 12.49 4.17
N ASP A 84 -8.02 11.67 5.11
CA ASP A 84 -8.27 11.87 6.55
C ASP A 84 -7.34 12.98 7.08
N LEU A 85 -7.78 14.24 6.95
CA LEU A 85 -7.08 15.44 7.45
C LEU A 85 -7.20 15.63 8.98
N ASN A 86 -7.39 14.56 9.77
CA ASN A 86 -7.54 14.69 11.22
C ASN A 86 -6.22 15.14 11.89
N PRO A 87 -6.14 16.37 12.44
CA PRO A 87 -4.87 16.95 12.92
C PRO A 87 -4.24 16.21 14.10
N ARG A 88 -5.01 15.37 14.80
CA ARG A 88 -4.61 14.61 15.99
C ARG A 88 -4.03 13.22 15.68
N LYS A 89 -4.14 12.74 14.43
CA LYS A 89 -3.60 11.44 13.96
C LYS A 89 -2.29 11.58 13.16
N ARG A 90 -1.71 12.77 13.10
CA ARG A 90 -0.51 13.03 12.28
C ARG A 90 0.69 12.21 12.77
N ARG A 91 1.05 11.17 12.01
CA ARG A 91 2.45 11.01 11.62
C ARG A 91 2.70 12.11 10.59
N LEU A 92 3.60 13.05 10.88
CA LEU A 92 3.71 14.35 10.19
C LEU A 92 3.92 14.26 8.66
N ASP A 93 4.28 13.09 8.14
CA ASP A 93 4.74 12.87 6.77
C ASP A 93 3.82 11.90 5.95
N VAL A 94 2.59 11.55 6.40
CA VAL A 94 1.69 10.65 5.65
C VAL A 94 0.26 11.18 5.48
N ASP A 95 -0.37 10.81 4.38
CA ASP A 95 -1.80 10.95 4.08
C ASP A 95 -2.45 9.55 3.98
N THR A 96 -3.77 9.48 4.12
CA THR A 96 -4.54 8.23 4.01
C THR A 96 -5.44 8.29 2.78
N PHE A 97 -5.25 7.36 1.86
CA PHE A 97 -6.19 7.09 0.77
C PHE A 97 -7.13 5.98 1.20
N SER A 98 -8.44 6.21 1.17
CA SER A 98 -9.45 5.20 1.50
C SER A 98 -10.55 5.19 0.47
N VAL A 99 -11.05 4.01 0.09
CA VAL A 99 -12.19 3.79 -0.78
C VAL A 99 -13.09 2.70 -0.20
N ARG A 100 -14.34 3.06 0.05
CA ARG A 100 -15.39 2.14 0.50
C ARG A 100 -16.23 1.68 -0.69
N THR A 101 -16.51 0.39 -0.78
CA THR A 101 -17.35 -0.18 -1.84
C THR A 101 -18.15 -1.38 -1.34
N ASN A 102 -19.32 -1.61 -1.94
CA ASN A 102 -20.12 -2.80 -1.67
C ASN A 102 -19.77 -3.91 -2.66
N VAL A 103 -19.35 -5.07 -2.16
CA VAL A 103 -18.97 -6.23 -2.98
C VAL A 103 -20.09 -7.24 -2.94
N GLN A 104 -20.64 -7.58 -4.10
CA GLN A 104 -21.75 -8.52 -4.22
C GLN A 104 -21.40 -9.91 -3.66
N ALA A 105 -22.40 -10.65 -3.22
CA ALA A 105 -22.24 -12.06 -2.86
C ALA A 105 -21.51 -12.85 -3.97
N ARG A 106 -20.56 -13.71 -3.59
CA ARG A 106 -19.78 -14.56 -4.51
C ARG A 106 -19.02 -13.80 -5.60
N SER A 107 -18.65 -12.55 -5.35
CA SER A 107 -17.88 -11.72 -6.29
C SER A 107 -16.55 -11.25 -5.69
N SER A 108 -15.75 -10.57 -6.51
CA SER A 108 -14.51 -9.94 -6.08
C SER A 108 -14.36 -8.55 -6.67
N VAL A 109 -13.54 -7.75 -6.00
CA VAL A 109 -13.12 -6.43 -6.46
C VAL A 109 -11.60 -6.35 -6.47
N LEU A 110 -11.07 -5.78 -7.55
CA LEU A 110 -9.66 -5.46 -7.71
C LEU A 110 -9.49 -3.95 -7.57
N PHE A 111 -8.61 -3.53 -6.69
CA PHE A 111 -8.16 -2.16 -6.51
C PHE A 111 -6.74 -2.02 -7.02
N VAL A 112 -6.48 -0.99 -7.82
CA VAL A 112 -5.13 -0.58 -8.22
C VAL A 112 -4.97 0.90 -7.91
N LEU A 113 -4.01 1.22 -7.05
CA LEU A 113 -3.61 2.60 -6.74
C LEU A 113 -2.20 2.83 -7.25
N GLN A 114 -1.99 3.89 -8.01
CA GLN A 114 -0.67 4.33 -8.44
C GLN A 114 -0.38 5.72 -7.88
N TYR A 115 0.79 5.87 -7.27
CA TYR A 115 1.28 7.15 -6.80
C TYR A 115 2.77 7.30 -7.07
N GLN A 116 3.21 8.54 -7.13
CA GLN A 116 4.59 8.92 -7.37
C GLN A 116 5.09 9.76 -6.21
N GLU A 117 6.34 9.59 -5.81
CA GLU A 117 6.98 10.43 -4.80
C GLU A 117 8.43 10.76 -5.20
N LEU A 118 8.89 11.95 -4.81
CA LEU A 118 10.32 12.27 -4.80
C LEU A 118 10.86 11.98 -3.41
N LEU A 119 11.83 11.08 -3.30
CA LEU A 119 12.43 10.73 -2.02
C LEU A 119 13.20 11.92 -1.46
N GLU A 120 12.90 12.30 -0.23
CA GLU A 120 13.58 13.41 0.46
C GLU A 120 14.82 12.93 1.21
N ARG A 121 15.91 13.70 1.09
CA ARG A 121 17.11 13.49 1.89
C ARG A 121 16.97 14.13 3.25
N ARG A 122 17.09 13.34 4.33
CA ARG A 122 17.14 13.84 5.71
C ARG A 122 18.27 13.16 6.46
N ASN A 123 19.04 13.95 7.22
CA ASN A 123 20.20 13.47 7.98
C ASN A 123 21.23 12.67 7.13
N GLY A 124 21.42 13.08 5.88
CA GLY A 124 22.40 12.49 4.99
C GLY A 124 21.94 11.29 4.17
N GLN A 125 20.75 10.72 4.42
CA GLN A 125 20.22 9.54 3.71
C GLN A 125 18.89 9.85 3.04
N TYR A 126 18.60 9.15 1.93
CA TYR A 126 17.25 9.12 1.37
C TYR A 126 16.47 8.00 2.05
N LYS A 127 15.17 8.21 2.26
CA LYS A 127 14.29 7.19 2.82
C LYS A 127 13.09 6.99 1.91
N GLN A 128 12.76 5.73 1.63
CA GLN A 128 11.45 5.35 1.13
C GLN A 128 10.69 4.62 2.23
N MET A 129 9.42 4.97 2.42
CA MET A 129 8.58 4.42 3.47
C MET A 129 7.28 3.91 2.87
N ILE A 130 7.11 2.58 2.90
CA ILE A 130 5.94 1.92 2.36
C ILE A 130 5.13 1.36 3.52
N ASN A 131 3.92 1.88 3.71
CA ASN A 131 3.01 1.39 4.72
C ASN A 131 2.34 0.08 4.25
N ILE A 132 2.43 -0.96 5.07
CA ILE A 132 1.78 -2.25 4.84
C ILE A 132 0.80 -2.48 5.97
N GLN A 133 -0.50 -2.29 5.69
CA GLN A 133 -1.56 -2.48 6.66
C GLN A 133 -2.85 -3.01 6.01
N PRO A 134 -2.88 -4.29 5.59
CA PRO A 134 -4.09 -4.92 5.06
C PRO A 134 -5.28 -5.01 6.03
N ASN A 135 -5.06 -4.86 7.35
CA ASN A 135 -6.06 -5.04 8.42
C ASN A 135 -6.73 -6.42 8.44
N GLN A 136 -6.04 -7.43 7.90
CA GLN A 136 -6.40 -8.84 7.90
C GLN A 136 -5.19 -9.68 7.48
N ILE A 137 -5.25 -10.98 7.71
CA ILE A 137 -4.28 -11.94 7.17
C ILE A 137 -4.48 -12.07 5.65
N VAL A 138 -3.40 -11.92 4.89
CA VAL A 138 -3.42 -11.96 3.42
C VAL A 138 -2.57 -13.13 2.91
N PRO A 139 -3.16 -14.12 2.20
CA PRO A 139 -2.42 -15.29 1.71
C PRO A 139 -1.22 -14.93 0.83
N ASN A 140 -1.41 -13.94 -0.06
CA ASN A 140 -0.38 -13.43 -0.96
C ASN A 140 -0.13 -11.95 -0.65
N LEU A 141 0.72 -11.70 0.35
CA LEU A 141 1.24 -10.38 0.69
C LEU A 141 2.66 -10.25 0.15
N THR A 142 2.87 -9.33 -0.78
CA THR A 142 4.18 -9.09 -1.41
C THR A 142 4.46 -7.60 -1.53
N MET A 143 5.71 -7.23 -1.30
CA MET A 143 6.25 -5.93 -1.68
C MET A 143 7.56 -6.18 -2.44
N MET A 144 7.71 -5.56 -3.60
CA MET A 144 8.93 -5.61 -4.40
C MET A 144 9.35 -4.19 -4.77
N CYS A 145 10.54 -3.80 -4.36
CA CYS A 145 11.07 -2.46 -4.62
C CYS A 145 12.38 -2.59 -5.39
N SER A 146 12.48 -1.96 -6.55
CA SER A 146 13.73 -1.79 -7.28
C SER A 146 14.26 -0.37 -7.05
N TYR A 147 15.56 -0.26 -6.82
CA TYR A 147 16.25 1.00 -6.61
C TYR A 147 17.38 1.08 -7.61
N HIS A 148 17.30 2.03 -8.54
CA HIS A 148 18.33 2.34 -9.50
C HIS A 148 18.86 3.75 -9.27
N GLU A 149 20.10 3.83 -8.82
CA GLU A 149 20.80 5.08 -8.51
C GLU A 149 22.08 5.16 -9.36
N PRO A 150 22.16 6.09 -10.34
CA PRO A 150 23.32 6.19 -11.23
C PRO A 150 24.66 6.44 -10.54
N GLN A 151 24.65 7.04 -9.34
CA GLN A 151 25.88 7.20 -8.55
C GLN A 151 26.21 6.00 -7.66
N GLY A 152 25.42 4.93 -7.71
CA GLY A 152 25.49 3.82 -6.78
C GLY A 152 24.97 4.17 -5.38
N PHE A 153 25.31 3.31 -4.42
CA PHE A 153 24.84 3.38 -3.04
C PHE A 153 26.02 3.33 -2.06
N ASP A 154 26.17 4.38 -1.24
CA ASP A 154 27.12 4.38 -0.13
C ASP A 154 26.65 3.44 0.99
N THR A 155 25.36 3.49 1.30
CA THR A 155 24.70 2.64 2.28
C THR A 155 23.40 2.10 1.70
N PHE A 156 22.91 0.99 2.25
CA PHE A 156 21.58 0.51 1.93
C PHE A 156 21.06 -0.34 3.06
N GLN A 157 19.94 0.04 3.65
CA GLN A 157 19.39 -0.65 4.81
C GLN A 157 17.89 -0.77 4.68
N VAL A 158 17.36 -1.90 5.15
CA VAL A 158 15.93 -2.16 5.19
C VAL A 158 15.52 -2.36 6.65
N GLN A 159 14.50 -1.63 7.08
CA GLN A 159 13.83 -1.83 8.35
C GLN A 159 12.41 -2.35 8.09
N THR A 160 11.99 -3.30 8.91
CA THR A 160 10.66 -3.90 8.86
C THR A 160 9.76 -3.29 9.94
N PRO A 161 8.44 -3.56 9.90
CA PRO A 161 7.55 -3.18 10.99
C PRO A 161 8.11 -3.62 12.35
N LYS A 162 8.06 -2.70 13.33
CA LYS A 162 8.60 -2.94 14.67
C LYS A 162 7.98 -4.18 15.30
N GLY A 163 8.80 -5.06 15.88
CA GLY A 163 8.35 -6.31 16.49
C GLY A 163 8.15 -7.47 15.49
N LEU A 164 8.23 -7.23 14.18
CA LEU A 164 8.06 -8.30 13.19
C LEU A 164 9.22 -9.30 13.22
N SER A 165 10.44 -8.84 13.49
CA SER A 165 11.61 -9.69 13.70
C SER A 165 11.61 -10.45 15.03
N ASP A 166 10.83 -9.97 16.00
CA ASP A 166 10.80 -10.50 17.36
C ASP A 166 9.77 -11.62 17.52
N SER A 167 8.99 -11.89 16.47
CA SER A 167 8.03 -12.99 16.45
C SER A 167 8.75 -14.35 16.46
N VAL A 168 8.10 -15.35 17.05
CA VAL A 168 8.72 -16.67 17.29
C VAL A 168 9.16 -17.28 15.95
N ASN A 169 10.47 -17.48 15.77
CA ASN A 169 11.15 -18.03 14.57
C ASN A 169 11.33 -17.10 13.36
N SER A 170 11.19 -15.78 13.50
CA SER A 170 11.34 -14.85 12.37
C SER A 170 12.75 -14.30 12.22
N ASN A 171 13.66 -15.04 11.55
CA ASN A 171 14.82 -14.38 10.95
C ASN A 171 14.33 -13.47 9.82
N ILE A 172 14.75 -12.21 9.81
CA ILE A 172 14.40 -11.22 8.78
C ILE A 172 14.68 -11.76 7.36
N SER A 173 15.71 -12.59 7.19
CA SER A 173 16.05 -13.20 5.90
C SER A 173 14.99 -14.18 5.37
N ASN A 174 14.07 -14.66 6.20
CA ASN A 174 13.01 -15.58 5.78
C ASN A 174 11.89 -14.88 5.01
N PHE A 175 11.73 -13.57 5.21
CA PHE A 175 10.63 -12.80 4.62
C PHE A 175 11.08 -11.48 3.99
N VAL A 176 12.33 -11.07 4.17
CA VAL A 176 12.99 -9.98 3.43
C VAL A 176 14.20 -10.55 2.69
N SER A 177 14.31 -10.29 1.39
CA SER A 177 15.51 -10.54 0.62
C SER A 177 15.98 -9.25 -0.06
N ILE A 178 17.28 -8.96 0.04
CA ILE A 178 17.93 -7.86 -0.67
C ILE A 178 18.88 -8.47 -1.70
N LYS A 179 18.67 -8.14 -2.98
CA LYS A 179 19.54 -8.58 -4.08
C LYS A 179 20.24 -7.38 -4.68
N THR A 180 21.56 -7.46 -4.82
CA THR A 180 22.35 -6.50 -5.60
C THR A 180 22.43 -7.05 -7.04
N GLU A 181 21.80 -6.36 -7.99
CA GLU A 181 21.85 -6.75 -9.41
C GLU A 181 23.07 -6.13 -10.09
N THR A 182 23.36 -4.86 -9.79
CA THR A 182 24.52 -4.10 -10.25
C THR A 182 24.99 -3.16 -9.13
N PRO A 183 26.14 -2.46 -9.26
CA PRO A 183 26.53 -1.42 -8.31
C PRO A 183 25.49 -0.29 -8.16
N GLU A 184 24.67 -0.08 -9.18
CA GLU A 184 23.64 0.96 -9.29
C GLU A 184 22.23 0.45 -8.98
N THR A 185 22.02 -0.88 -8.95
CA THR A 185 20.69 -1.48 -8.83
C THR A 185 20.59 -2.46 -7.66
N ARG A 186 19.67 -2.19 -6.74
CA ARG A 186 19.30 -3.09 -5.63
C ARG A 186 17.81 -3.40 -5.68
N VAL A 187 17.43 -4.63 -5.34
CA VAL A 187 16.05 -5.10 -5.29
C VAL A 187 15.72 -5.63 -3.90
N VAL A 188 14.68 -5.10 -3.28
CA VAL A 188 14.12 -5.57 -2.01
C VAL A 188 12.85 -6.34 -2.28
N LYS A 189 12.73 -7.54 -1.71
CA LYS A 189 11.47 -8.28 -1.70
C LYS A 189 11.07 -8.54 -0.26
N PHE A 190 9.85 -8.19 0.10
CA PHE A 190 9.22 -8.52 1.36
C PHE A 190 8.01 -9.42 1.09
N LYS A 191 8.02 -10.62 1.66
CA LYS A 191 7.00 -11.66 1.46
C LYS A 191 6.78 -12.45 2.75
N PRO A 192 5.99 -11.93 3.70
CA PRO A 192 5.69 -12.62 4.96
C PRO A 192 4.75 -13.81 4.72
N SER A 193 5.07 -14.96 5.30
CA SER A 193 4.17 -16.13 5.29
C SER A 193 2.92 -15.87 6.13
N VAL A 194 1.83 -16.57 5.85
CA VAL A 194 0.60 -16.49 6.65
C VAL A 194 0.87 -16.74 8.14
N ASP A 195 1.75 -17.69 8.47
CA ASP A 195 2.13 -18.00 9.86
C ASP A 195 2.83 -16.83 10.54
N LEU A 196 3.71 -16.13 9.81
CA LEU A 196 4.36 -14.92 10.31
C LEU A 196 3.34 -13.81 10.56
N GLN A 197 2.39 -13.60 9.62
CA GLN A 197 1.33 -12.59 9.80
C GLN A 197 0.47 -12.92 11.02
N THR A 198 0.11 -14.19 11.18
CA THR A 198 -0.73 -14.68 12.30
C THR A 198 0.00 -14.56 13.63
N SER A 199 1.30 -14.84 13.65
CA SER A 199 2.15 -14.71 14.85
C SER A 199 2.40 -13.26 15.23
N PHE A 200 2.42 -12.35 14.25
CA PHE A 200 2.57 -10.92 14.47
C PHE A 200 1.28 -10.29 15.01
N ASP A 201 0.15 -10.47 14.33
CA ASP A 201 -1.18 -10.13 14.86
C ASP A 201 -2.25 -11.03 14.20
N PRO A 202 -2.91 -11.92 14.96
CA PRO A 202 -3.88 -12.86 14.40
C PRO A 202 -5.17 -12.21 13.90
N ARG A 203 -5.44 -10.94 14.24
CA ARG A 203 -6.63 -10.19 13.80
C ARG A 203 -6.31 -9.28 12.62
N LEU A 204 -5.21 -8.53 12.72
CA LEU A 204 -4.89 -7.47 11.77
C LEU A 204 -3.86 -7.89 10.71
N GLY A 205 -3.16 -9.01 10.92
CA GLY A 205 -1.99 -9.37 10.12
C GLY A 205 -0.88 -8.33 10.27
N ILE A 206 -0.06 -8.18 9.22
CA ILE A 206 1.03 -7.19 9.20
C ILE A 206 0.46 -5.78 9.26
N HIS A 207 1.07 -4.94 10.08
CA HIS A 207 0.76 -3.52 10.16
C HIS A 207 2.02 -2.73 10.53
N GLY A 208 2.29 -1.65 9.80
CA GLY A 208 3.45 -0.79 10.00
C GLY A 208 4.18 -0.50 8.70
N ASP A 209 5.36 0.09 8.80
CA ASP A 209 6.12 0.53 7.63
C ASP A 209 7.29 -0.42 7.35
N VAL A 210 7.52 -0.69 6.06
CA VAL A 210 8.83 -1.11 5.58
C VAL A 210 9.57 0.13 5.12
N ILE A 211 10.76 0.36 5.66
CA ILE A 211 11.55 1.56 5.40
C ILE A 211 12.86 1.13 4.72
N VAL A 212 13.16 1.73 3.58
CA VAL A 212 14.42 1.52 2.86
C VAL A 212 15.22 2.81 2.90
N PHE A 213 16.44 2.73 3.41
CA PHE A 213 17.41 3.81 3.44
C PHE A 213 18.41 3.61 2.31
N LEU A 214 18.63 4.67 1.52
CA LEU A 214 19.60 4.76 0.41
C LEU A 214 20.73 5.73 0.78
#